data_AF-A0A132GUC2-F1
#
_entry.id   AF-A0A132GUC2-F1
#
_cell.length_a   1.000
_cell.length_b   1.000
_cell.length_c   1.000
_cell.angle_alpha   90.00
_cell.angle_beta   90.00
_cell.angle_gamma   90.00
#
_symmetry.space_group_name_H-M   'P 1'
#
loop_
_entity.id
_entity.type
_entity.pdbx_description
1 polymer ?
#
loop_
_entity_poly.entity_id
_entity_poly.type
_entity_poly.pdbx_seq_one_letter_code
_entity_poly.pdbx_strand_id
1 'polypeptide(L)'
;MKKPGTEATDPATWEESFDAKDGELVNSGFLNGLTVKKAIERMIEELEKLGVGTGKTNYRLRDAIFSRQRYWGEPFPIYYKDGMPYAMDESKLPLELPAISEYKPTETGEPPLARATNWVTEEGYPIETNTMPGFAGSSGYYFRYEDPHNDKEYFSREANDYWQNVDLYIGGAEHATGHLIYSRFWCKFLHDLGLSCKDEPFQRMINQGMIQGRSSFAYRANMEKLCEYGVWQLIKDNKMGVKFEKDFKDGRRRFDFFCPEKGILIEINRMGNLEKVAEPWKDYAKEKGYKLLLVPIIDVVRDYMYGTDKVEQKIKDLVAGKEVPVFEDGAPLPSVPLFISKNMKDRELFSDPIHVDINMVHNDILDVTEFCQWRDDLKDAKFIFEKDKDGNNIYVCGNEVEKMSKSKYNVQNPDDLVEKYGADTLRLYEMFLGPLEQSKPWDTQGIEGTFRFVRKFWRLFHNENNEFCVSNEPATAPELKSLHKLIKKEEDGIESISFNTVVSAFMICVNELADLKCNKREVLEPLTVMISPYAPHIAEELWHLLGHETSVVNAAFPVYDESKTVENSFNYPISFNGKMRFNMELPVTMNAEEIQAAVLAAPEAAKWIEGKQVRKVIYVPKKIVNIVVG
;
A
#
# COMPACT_ATOMS: atom_id res chain seq x y z
N MET A 1 33.64 -27.06 13.12
CA MET A 1 33.34 -27.23 11.68
C MET A 1 34.33 -26.39 10.88
N LYS A 2 34.72 -26.83 9.68
CA LYS A 2 35.64 -26.09 8.79
C LYS A 2 34.93 -25.83 7.46
N LYS A 3 34.95 -24.59 6.93
CA LYS A 3 34.48 -24.31 5.55
C LYS A 3 35.45 -24.97 4.55
N PRO A 4 34.97 -25.42 3.38
CA PRO A 4 35.86 -25.84 2.31
C PRO A 4 36.84 -24.70 1.97
N GLY A 5 38.14 -24.93 2.14
CA GLY A 5 39.19 -23.95 1.77
C GLY A 5 39.61 -22.92 2.84
N THR A 6 39.10 -22.95 4.07
CA THR A 6 39.57 -22.05 5.16
C THR A 6 40.44 -22.81 6.16
N GLU A 7 41.39 -22.18 6.86
CA GLU A 7 42.13 -22.84 7.95
C GLU A 7 41.25 -23.09 9.19
N ALA A 8 41.60 -24.10 9.99
CA ALA A 8 40.88 -24.42 11.22
C ALA A 8 41.33 -23.45 12.33
N THR A 9 40.38 -22.74 12.95
CA THR A 9 40.64 -21.88 14.12
C THR A 9 40.31 -22.61 15.42
N ASP A 10 40.92 -22.18 16.53
CA ASP A 10 40.71 -22.77 17.85
C ASP A 10 39.33 -22.38 18.43
N PRO A 11 38.39 -23.32 18.62
CA PRO A 11 37.06 -23.03 19.17
C PRO A 11 37.07 -22.44 20.58
N ALA A 12 38.16 -22.61 21.35
CA ALA A 12 38.28 -22.02 22.69
C ALA A 12 38.36 -20.48 22.67
N THR A 13 38.60 -19.88 21.50
CA THR A 13 38.70 -18.42 21.32
C THR A 13 37.40 -17.77 20.86
N TRP A 14 36.33 -18.55 20.69
CA TRP A 14 35.06 -18.06 20.16
C TRP A 14 34.16 -17.55 21.29
N GLU A 15 33.66 -16.32 21.16
CA GLU A 15 32.68 -15.75 22.11
C GLU A 15 31.25 -16.24 21.84
N GLU A 16 30.97 -16.71 20.62
CA GLU A 16 29.66 -17.23 20.20
C GLU A 16 29.80 -18.53 19.40
N SER A 17 28.76 -19.38 19.43
CA SER A 17 28.69 -20.57 18.59
C SER A 17 28.48 -20.21 17.13
N PHE A 18 29.20 -20.87 16.23
CA PHE A 18 29.01 -20.71 14.79
C PHE A 18 28.10 -21.81 14.24
N ASP A 19 26.82 -21.47 14.00
CA ASP A 19 25.81 -22.39 13.47
C ASP A 19 25.94 -22.57 11.96
N ALA A 20 26.90 -23.39 11.52
CA ALA A 20 27.01 -23.82 10.13
C ALA A 20 26.25 -25.13 9.89
N LYS A 21 25.47 -25.20 8.81
CA LYS A 21 24.83 -26.46 8.36
C LYS A 21 25.70 -27.26 7.39
N ASP A 22 26.86 -26.71 7.02
CA ASP A 22 27.78 -27.28 6.03
C ASP A 22 29.22 -27.23 6.56
N GLY A 23 30.00 -28.28 6.27
CA GLY A 23 31.39 -28.43 6.69
C GLY A 23 31.71 -29.86 7.13
N GLU A 24 32.98 -30.09 7.50
CA GLU A 24 33.44 -31.37 8.05
C GLU A 24 33.53 -31.33 9.58
N LEU A 25 33.13 -32.44 10.20
CA LEU A 25 33.17 -32.67 11.63
C LEU A 25 34.60 -32.97 12.08
N VAL A 26 35.01 -32.33 13.16
CA VAL A 26 36.30 -32.52 13.83
C VAL A 26 36.05 -32.62 15.33
N ASN A 27 36.98 -33.20 16.09
CA ASN A 27 36.87 -33.40 17.54
C ASN A 27 35.56 -34.11 17.98
N SER A 28 35.00 -34.96 17.12
CA SER A 28 33.69 -35.62 17.28
C SER A 28 33.79 -37.15 17.17
N GLY A 29 34.96 -37.73 17.50
CA GLY A 29 35.17 -39.19 17.55
C GLY A 29 34.92 -39.89 16.21
N PHE A 30 34.02 -40.89 16.20
CA PHE A 30 33.66 -41.67 15.01
C PHE A 30 32.96 -40.87 13.90
N LEU A 31 32.58 -39.61 14.17
CA LEU A 31 32.01 -38.69 13.19
C LEU A 31 33.07 -37.81 12.51
N ASN A 32 34.34 -37.89 12.92
CA ASN A 32 35.41 -37.08 12.33
C ASN A 32 35.57 -37.31 10.82
N GLY A 33 35.75 -36.22 10.07
CA GLY A 33 35.90 -36.25 8.61
C GLY A 33 34.59 -36.44 7.83
N LEU A 34 33.46 -36.65 8.51
CA LEU A 34 32.15 -36.67 7.87
C LEU A 34 31.64 -35.24 7.65
N THR A 35 30.91 -35.04 6.56
CA THR A 35 30.14 -33.81 6.37
C THR A 35 28.99 -33.75 7.36
N VAL A 36 28.52 -32.54 7.73
CA VAL A 36 27.39 -32.37 8.66
C VAL A 36 26.19 -33.26 8.30
N LYS A 37 25.79 -33.32 7.02
CA LYS A 37 24.67 -34.17 6.56
C LYS A 37 24.90 -35.66 6.85
N LYS A 38 26.06 -36.21 6.45
CA LYS A 38 26.40 -37.63 6.68
C LYS A 38 26.59 -37.93 8.16
N ALA A 39 27.11 -36.98 8.93
CA ALA A 39 27.30 -37.12 10.36
C ALA A 39 25.97 -37.20 11.12
N ILE A 40 24.96 -36.41 10.72
CA ILE A 40 23.60 -36.49 11.30
C ILE A 40 23.00 -37.88 11.05
N GLU A 41 23.03 -38.38 9.81
CA GLU A 41 22.55 -39.72 9.46
C GLU A 41 23.27 -40.81 10.28
N ARG A 42 24.61 -40.77 10.29
CA ARG A 42 25.45 -41.72 11.03
C ARG A 42 25.20 -41.69 12.55
N MET A 43 25.00 -40.50 13.11
CA MET A 43 24.73 -40.34 14.54
C MET A 43 23.36 -40.92 14.92
N ILE A 44 22.33 -40.70 14.10
CA ILE A 44 20.99 -41.28 14.32
C ILE A 44 21.08 -42.82 14.33
N GLU A 45 21.75 -43.42 13.34
CA GLU A 45 21.95 -44.88 13.29
C GLU A 45 22.63 -45.43 14.55
N GLU A 46 23.66 -44.75 15.06
CA GLU A 46 24.37 -45.20 16.25
C GLU A 46 23.52 -45.04 17.52
N LEU A 47 22.75 -43.97 17.64
CA LEU A 47 21.80 -43.79 18.75
C LEU A 47 20.72 -44.88 18.76
N GLU A 48 20.24 -45.27 17.58
CA GLU A 48 19.25 -46.34 17.41
C GLU A 48 19.85 -47.71 17.76
N LYS A 49 21.06 -48.03 17.29
CA LYS A 49 21.78 -49.27 17.67
C LYS A 49 22.01 -49.37 19.17
N LEU A 50 22.30 -48.25 19.82
CA LEU A 50 22.52 -48.18 21.26
C LEU A 50 21.20 -48.20 22.07
N GLY A 51 20.04 -48.05 21.42
CA GLY A 51 18.74 -48.02 22.08
C GLY A 51 18.49 -46.78 22.96
N VAL A 52 19.23 -45.69 22.73
CA VAL A 52 19.17 -44.46 23.53
C VAL A 52 18.58 -43.26 22.76
N GLY A 53 18.17 -43.47 21.52
CA GLY A 53 17.49 -42.46 20.72
C GLY A 53 16.97 -43.02 19.40
N THR A 54 16.11 -42.26 18.72
CA THR A 54 15.60 -42.57 17.39
C THR A 54 15.53 -41.32 16.53
N GLY A 55 15.63 -41.49 15.22
CA GLY A 55 15.32 -40.42 14.27
C GLY A 55 13.87 -39.95 14.42
N LYS A 56 13.63 -38.65 14.33
CA LYS A 56 12.27 -38.09 14.36
C LYS A 56 12.12 -36.92 13.40
N THR A 57 11.12 -37.00 12.53
CA THR A 57 10.67 -35.85 11.74
C THR A 57 9.80 -34.96 12.63
N ASN A 58 10.17 -33.68 12.76
CA ASN A 58 9.37 -32.70 13.48
C ASN A 58 8.83 -31.66 12.50
N TYR A 59 7.58 -31.24 12.72
CA TYR A 59 6.94 -30.19 11.95
C TYR A 59 6.95 -28.89 12.74
N ARG A 60 7.16 -27.77 12.04
CA ARG A 60 6.95 -26.44 12.62
C ARG A 60 5.47 -26.14 12.80
N LEU A 61 4.62 -26.69 11.93
CA LEU A 61 3.16 -26.61 12.03
C LEU A 61 2.71 -27.25 13.35
N ARG A 62 1.76 -26.59 14.02
CA ARG A 62 1.12 -27.08 15.24
C ARG A 62 -0.34 -27.36 14.94
N ASP A 63 -0.96 -28.17 15.78
CA ASP A 63 -2.40 -28.41 15.71
C ASP A 63 -3.17 -27.10 15.85
N ALA A 64 -4.26 -26.99 15.08
CA ALA A 64 -5.08 -25.80 15.05
C ALA A 64 -5.85 -25.64 16.37
N ILE A 65 -5.59 -24.57 17.11
CA ILE A 65 -6.35 -24.25 18.33
C ILE A 65 -7.75 -23.78 17.92
N PHE A 66 -8.73 -24.66 18.13
CA PHE A 66 -10.10 -24.48 17.65
C PHE A 66 -11.07 -23.86 18.67
N SER A 67 -10.65 -23.58 19.90
CA SER A 67 -11.55 -23.03 20.94
C SER A 67 -11.33 -21.54 21.16
N ARG A 68 -12.40 -20.78 21.39
CA ARG A 68 -12.36 -19.34 21.73
C ARG A 68 -13.25 -19.04 22.94
N GLN A 69 -12.68 -18.32 23.90
CA GLN A 69 -13.40 -17.79 25.07
C GLN A 69 -14.09 -16.47 24.68
N ARG A 70 -15.04 -16.57 23.74
CA ARG A 70 -15.77 -15.44 23.13
C ARG A 70 -17.24 -15.85 22.94
N TYR A 71 -18.13 -14.85 22.96
CA TYR A 71 -19.55 -15.09 22.71
C TYR A 71 -19.84 -15.32 21.23
N TRP A 72 -19.33 -14.45 20.35
CA TRP A 72 -19.70 -14.44 18.94
C TRP A 72 -18.88 -15.43 18.11
N GLY A 73 -19.35 -16.68 18.07
CA GLY A 73 -18.82 -17.78 17.26
C GLY A 73 -19.72 -19.01 17.38
N GLU A 74 -19.56 -20.00 16.51
CA GLU A 74 -20.40 -21.20 16.51
C GLU A 74 -20.21 -22.01 17.81
N PRO A 75 -21.29 -22.40 18.52
CA PRO A 75 -21.19 -23.26 19.68
C PRO A 75 -20.62 -24.63 19.32
N PHE A 76 -19.76 -25.18 20.18
CA PHE A 76 -19.38 -26.57 20.04
C PHE A 76 -20.55 -27.49 20.41
N PRO A 77 -20.93 -28.46 19.58
CA PRO A 77 -21.94 -29.45 19.92
C PRO A 77 -21.36 -30.53 20.85
N ILE A 78 -20.76 -30.11 21.96
CA ILE A 78 -20.09 -30.94 22.96
C ILE A 78 -20.72 -30.67 24.33
N TYR A 79 -21.03 -31.72 25.07
CA TYR A 79 -21.43 -31.64 26.47
C TYR A 79 -20.53 -32.52 27.34
N TYR A 80 -20.51 -32.25 28.66
CA TYR A 80 -19.65 -32.93 29.61
C TYR A 80 -20.47 -33.77 30.60
N LYS A 81 -20.28 -35.08 30.56
CA LYS A 81 -20.88 -36.02 31.51
C LYS A 81 -19.78 -36.63 32.39
N ASP A 82 -19.89 -36.44 33.70
CA ASP A 82 -18.89 -36.87 34.68
C ASP A 82 -17.46 -36.38 34.36
N GLY A 83 -17.35 -35.18 33.79
CA GLY A 83 -16.09 -34.56 33.36
C GLY A 83 -15.56 -35.03 31.99
N MET A 84 -16.22 -35.98 31.33
CA MET A 84 -15.82 -36.49 30.01
C MET A 84 -16.63 -35.81 28.89
N PRO A 85 -15.99 -35.39 27.77
CA PRO A 85 -16.68 -34.75 26.66
C PRO A 85 -17.39 -35.78 25.77
N TYR A 86 -18.60 -35.44 25.32
CA TYR A 86 -19.40 -36.21 24.37
C TYR A 86 -19.97 -35.29 23.30
N ALA A 87 -20.00 -35.77 22.05
CA ALA A 87 -20.71 -35.10 20.98
C ALA A 87 -22.22 -35.20 21.17
N MET A 88 -22.94 -34.12 20.85
CA MET A 88 -24.40 -34.13 20.77
C MET A 88 -24.86 -35.00 19.60
N ASP A 89 -26.05 -35.58 19.74
CA ASP A 89 -26.71 -36.27 18.64
C ASP A 89 -27.05 -35.29 17.49
N GLU A 90 -26.88 -35.72 16.24
CA GLU A 90 -27.12 -34.86 15.07
C GLU A 90 -28.56 -34.34 15.01
N SER A 91 -29.54 -35.08 15.53
CA SER A 91 -30.95 -34.63 15.59
C SER A 91 -31.19 -33.46 16.53
N LYS A 92 -30.22 -33.13 17.39
CA LYS A 92 -30.25 -31.97 18.30
C LYS A 92 -29.55 -30.74 17.72
N LEU A 93 -29.01 -30.84 16.51
CA LEU A 93 -28.38 -29.72 15.81
C LEU A 93 -29.43 -28.90 15.03
N PRO A 94 -29.19 -27.60 14.79
CA PRO A 94 -28.04 -26.81 15.27
C PRO A 94 -28.13 -26.44 16.75
N LEU A 95 -26.99 -26.37 17.43
CA LEU A 95 -26.88 -25.76 18.75
C LEU A 95 -26.81 -24.23 18.59
N GLU A 96 -27.93 -23.55 18.84
CA GLU A 96 -28.02 -22.10 18.64
C GLU A 96 -27.35 -21.31 19.78
N LEU A 97 -26.76 -20.16 19.43
CA LEU A 97 -26.22 -19.23 20.42
C LEU A 97 -27.36 -18.63 21.28
N PRO A 98 -27.31 -18.76 22.61
CA PRO A 98 -28.34 -18.23 23.49
C PRO A 98 -28.11 -16.74 23.76
N ALA A 99 -29.18 -15.99 24.00
CA ALA A 99 -29.05 -14.65 24.56
C ALA A 99 -28.47 -14.72 25.98
N ILE A 100 -27.52 -13.83 26.28
CA ILE A 100 -26.85 -13.75 27.60
C ILE A 100 -26.91 -12.33 28.15
N SER A 101 -26.70 -12.19 29.46
CA SER A 101 -26.76 -10.90 30.16
C SER A 101 -25.62 -9.94 29.78
N GLU A 102 -24.42 -10.46 29.53
CA GLU A 102 -23.24 -9.67 29.17
C GLU A 102 -22.30 -10.46 28.25
N TYR A 103 -21.68 -9.77 27.28
CA TYR A 103 -20.76 -10.39 26.31
C TYR A 103 -19.30 -10.46 26.75
N LYS A 104 -18.99 -10.05 27.99
CA LYS A 104 -17.65 -10.13 28.58
C LYS A 104 -17.50 -11.45 29.34
N PRO A 105 -16.25 -11.93 29.54
CA PRO A 105 -15.99 -13.03 30.46
C PRO A 105 -16.64 -12.81 31.83
N THR A 106 -16.90 -13.90 32.56
CA THR A 106 -17.37 -13.81 33.95
C THR A 106 -16.31 -13.18 34.86
N GLU A 107 -16.69 -12.79 36.08
CA GLU A 107 -15.74 -12.28 37.07
C GLU A 107 -14.66 -13.30 37.46
N THR A 108 -14.99 -14.60 37.35
CA THR A 108 -14.10 -15.74 37.56
C THR A 108 -13.22 -16.07 36.35
N GLY A 109 -13.40 -15.37 35.23
CA GLY A 109 -12.61 -15.54 34.00
C GLY A 109 -13.14 -16.60 33.03
N GLU A 110 -14.37 -17.10 33.23
CA GLU A 110 -15.00 -18.08 32.34
C GLU A 110 -15.48 -17.44 31.04
N PRO A 111 -15.66 -18.24 29.96
CA PRO A 111 -16.18 -17.74 28.68
C PRO A 111 -17.55 -17.08 28.84
N PRO A 112 -17.91 -16.11 27.96
CA PRO A 112 -19.21 -15.44 28.04
C PRO A 112 -20.43 -16.37 28.05
N LEU A 113 -20.39 -17.52 27.36
CA LEU A 113 -21.51 -18.48 27.35
C LEU A 113 -21.76 -19.14 28.71
N ALA A 114 -20.82 -19.09 29.67
CA ALA A 114 -21.08 -19.52 31.04
C ALA A 114 -22.18 -18.69 31.73
N ARG A 115 -22.54 -17.52 31.18
CA ARG A 115 -23.64 -16.67 31.65
C ARG A 115 -25.01 -17.09 31.11
N ALA A 116 -25.08 -18.04 30.18
CA ALA A 116 -26.32 -18.47 29.58
C ALA A 116 -27.18 -19.25 30.58
N THR A 117 -28.45 -18.86 30.69
CA THR A 117 -29.41 -19.54 31.56
C THR A 117 -29.73 -20.92 30.97
N ASN A 118 -29.67 -21.97 31.80
CA ASN A 118 -29.94 -23.36 31.40
C ASN A 118 -29.08 -23.85 30.22
N TRP A 119 -27.79 -23.48 30.18
CA TRP A 119 -26.84 -23.99 29.17
C TRP A 119 -26.38 -25.42 29.48
N VAL A 120 -27.36 -26.33 29.44
CA VAL A 120 -27.24 -27.75 29.75
C VAL A 120 -28.07 -28.57 28.76
N THR A 121 -27.73 -29.85 28.61
CA THR A 121 -28.55 -30.83 27.88
C THR A 121 -29.90 -31.07 28.59
N GLU A 122 -30.84 -31.76 27.94
CA GLU A 122 -32.13 -32.14 28.54
C GLU A 122 -31.96 -32.97 29.82
N GLU A 123 -30.89 -33.77 29.90
CA GLU A 123 -30.50 -34.57 31.06
C GLU A 123 -29.75 -33.79 32.14
N GLY A 124 -29.48 -32.49 31.91
CA GLY A 124 -28.83 -31.60 32.87
C GLY A 124 -27.30 -31.58 32.83
N TYR A 125 -26.67 -32.19 31.82
CA TYR A 125 -25.20 -32.13 31.66
C TYR A 125 -24.76 -30.77 31.08
N PRO A 126 -23.68 -30.15 31.60
CA PRO A 126 -23.16 -28.88 31.10
C PRO A 126 -22.66 -28.97 29.65
N ILE A 127 -22.99 -27.94 28.86
CA ILE A 127 -22.56 -27.79 27.47
C ILE A 127 -21.27 -26.96 27.41
N GLU A 128 -20.41 -27.22 26.41
CA GLU A 128 -19.21 -26.43 26.15
C GLU A 128 -19.51 -24.92 26.08
N THR A 129 -18.66 -24.12 26.70
CA THR A 129 -18.86 -22.66 26.83
C THR A 129 -17.91 -21.86 25.94
N ASN A 130 -16.92 -22.51 25.34
CA ASN A 130 -16.15 -21.95 24.25
C ASN A 130 -16.94 -21.99 22.94
N THR A 131 -16.56 -21.12 22.02
CA THR A 131 -17.05 -21.10 20.64
C THR A 131 -15.94 -21.41 19.65
N MET A 132 -16.30 -21.82 18.45
CA MET A 132 -15.37 -22.00 17.35
C MET A 132 -14.81 -20.64 16.86
N PRO A 133 -13.59 -20.58 16.33
CA PRO A 133 -13.02 -19.37 15.75
C PRO A 133 -13.66 -19.07 14.40
N GLY A 134 -13.66 -17.80 13.99
CA GLY A 134 -14.18 -17.42 12.67
C GLY A 134 -13.51 -18.10 11.46
N PHE A 135 -12.34 -18.75 11.63
CA PHE A 135 -11.77 -19.56 10.56
C PHE A 135 -12.45 -20.92 10.38
N ALA A 136 -13.28 -21.38 11.33
CA ALA A 136 -14.06 -22.61 11.21
C ALA A 136 -15.01 -22.51 10.00
N GLY A 137 -15.87 -21.49 9.98
CA GLY A 137 -16.75 -21.22 8.85
C GLY A 137 -15.98 -20.87 7.57
N SER A 138 -14.95 -20.02 7.66
CA SER A 138 -14.21 -19.59 6.47
C SER A 138 -13.34 -20.68 5.84
N SER A 139 -13.16 -21.85 6.46
CA SER A 139 -12.39 -22.95 5.85
C SER A 139 -13.19 -23.76 4.83
N GLY A 140 -14.53 -23.68 4.85
CA GLY A 140 -15.41 -24.48 3.99
C GLY A 140 -16.55 -23.70 3.34
N TYR A 141 -16.59 -22.37 3.46
CA TYR A 141 -17.68 -21.55 2.92
C TYR A 141 -17.89 -21.71 1.40
N TYR A 142 -16.82 -21.95 0.63
CA TYR A 142 -16.90 -22.12 -0.82
C TYR A 142 -17.67 -23.37 -1.22
N PHE A 143 -17.57 -24.47 -0.46
CA PHE A 143 -18.42 -25.64 -0.64
C PHE A 143 -19.88 -25.31 -0.35
N ARG A 144 -20.15 -24.49 0.67
CA ARG A 144 -21.53 -24.11 0.99
C ARG A 144 -22.16 -23.23 -0.10
N TYR A 145 -21.37 -22.48 -0.87
CA TYR A 145 -21.90 -21.75 -2.04
C TYR A 145 -22.35 -22.66 -3.18
N GLU A 146 -21.86 -23.90 -3.25
CA GLU A 146 -22.28 -24.88 -4.25
C GLU A 146 -23.76 -25.28 -4.04
N ASP A 147 -24.19 -25.34 -2.77
CA ASP A 147 -25.54 -25.77 -2.38
C ASP A 147 -26.03 -25.08 -1.07
N PRO A 148 -26.29 -23.76 -1.10
CA PRO A 148 -26.45 -22.95 0.11
C PRO A 148 -27.77 -23.18 0.85
N HIS A 149 -28.76 -23.79 0.20
CA HIS A 149 -30.10 -24.01 0.73
C HIS A 149 -30.36 -25.46 1.15
N ASN A 150 -29.35 -26.34 1.09
CA ASN A 150 -29.48 -27.72 1.52
C ASN A 150 -29.55 -27.81 3.04
N ASP A 151 -30.68 -28.28 3.56
CA ASP A 151 -30.97 -28.41 4.98
C ASP A 151 -30.72 -29.83 5.51
N LYS A 152 -30.26 -30.76 4.66
CA LYS A 152 -30.06 -32.18 5.00
C LYS A 152 -28.59 -32.57 5.10
N GLU A 153 -27.74 -31.93 4.32
CA GLU A 153 -26.31 -32.22 4.24
C GLU A 153 -25.52 -30.92 4.08
N TYR A 154 -24.19 -31.02 4.19
CA TYR A 154 -23.33 -29.84 4.08
C TYR A 154 -23.37 -29.23 2.67
N PHE A 155 -23.32 -30.09 1.65
CA PHE A 155 -23.57 -29.82 0.24
C PHE A 155 -23.85 -31.15 -0.47
N SER A 156 -24.64 -31.13 -1.55
CA SER A 156 -24.95 -32.35 -2.31
C SER A 156 -23.80 -32.82 -3.20
N ARG A 157 -23.73 -34.13 -3.43
CA ARG A 157 -22.77 -34.73 -4.36
C ARG A 157 -22.91 -34.18 -5.78
N GLU A 158 -24.15 -33.95 -6.23
CA GLU A 158 -24.44 -33.38 -7.55
C GLU A 158 -23.88 -31.96 -7.68
N ALA A 159 -24.09 -31.11 -6.67
CA ALA A 159 -23.54 -29.76 -6.67
C ALA A 159 -22.01 -29.77 -6.67
N ASN A 160 -21.38 -30.63 -5.85
CA ASN A 160 -19.92 -30.70 -5.79
C ASN A 160 -19.29 -31.30 -7.06
N ASP A 161 -19.91 -32.30 -7.69
CA ASP A 161 -19.42 -32.84 -8.97
C ASP A 161 -19.55 -31.82 -10.12
N TYR A 162 -20.54 -30.91 -10.05
CA TYR A 162 -20.73 -29.81 -10.99
C TYR A 162 -19.69 -28.70 -10.80
N TRP A 163 -19.58 -28.13 -9.59
CA TRP A 163 -18.69 -27.01 -9.29
C TRP A 163 -17.23 -27.42 -9.11
N GLN A 164 -16.99 -28.62 -8.60
CA GLN A 164 -15.68 -29.22 -8.30
C GLN A 164 -14.83 -28.41 -7.32
N ASN A 165 -14.03 -27.49 -7.84
CA ASN A 165 -13.10 -26.64 -7.12
C ASN A 165 -13.13 -25.25 -7.76
N VAL A 166 -12.77 -24.22 -7.01
CA VAL A 166 -12.80 -22.85 -7.51
C VAL A 166 -11.71 -22.67 -8.58
N ASP A 167 -12.10 -22.26 -9.80
CA ASP A 167 -11.17 -22.02 -10.90
C ASP A 167 -10.14 -20.93 -10.58
N LEU A 168 -10.61 -19.80 -10.04
CA LEU A 168 -9.79 -18.64 -9.70
C LEU A 168 -10.18 -18.07 -8.33
N TYR A 169 -9.26 -18.16 -7.38
CA TYR A 169 -9.37 -17.52 -6.08
C TYR A 169 -8.53 -16.23 -6.03
N ILE A 170 -9.17 -15.09 -5.72
CA ILE A 170 -8.51 -13.80 -5.56
C ILE A 170 -8.62 -13.39 -4.09
N GLY A 171 -7.48 -13.28 -3.40
CA GLY A 171 -7.44 -12.88 -1.98
C GLY A 171 -6.07 -12.41 -1.53
N GLY A 172 -6.02 -11.48 -0.58
CA GLY A 172 -4.77 -10.85 -0.16
C GLY A 172 -3.73 -11.83 0.40
N ALA A 173 -2.45 -11.52 0.22
CA ALA A 173 -1.33 -12.37 0.65
C ALA A 173 -1.29 -12.60 2.18
N GLU A 174 -1.95 -11.75 2.97
CA GLU A 174 -2.11 -11.90 4.42
C GLU A 174 -2.78 -13.23 4.82
N HIS A 175 -3.53 -13.86 3.91
CA HIS A 175 -4.24 -15.12 4.17
C HIS A 175 -3.39 -16.37 3.92
N ALA A 176 -2.17 -16.24 3.39
CA ALA A 176 -1.32 -17.35 2.98
C ALA A 176 -0.99 -18.36 4.10
N THR A 177 -0.80 -17.88 5.33
CA THR A 177 -0.43 -18.73 6.48
C THR A 177 -1.60 -19.04 7.43
N GLY A 178 -2.81 -18.59 7.08
CA GLY A 178 -4.02 -18.79 7.87
C GLY A 178 -5.11 -19.46 7.05
N HIS A 179 -6.09 -18.66 6.62
CA HIS A 179 -7.28 -19.11 5.89
C HIS A 179 -6.97 -20.08 4.73
N LEU A 180 -5.92 -19.83 3.94
CA LEU A 180 -5.58 -20.69 2.80
C LEU A 180 -5.07 -22.07 3.23
N ILE A 181 -4.33 -22.16 4.34
CA ILE A 181 -3.90 -23.45 4.91
C ILE A 181 -5.12 -24.21 5.44
N TYR A 182 -5.99 -23.53 6.20
CA TYR A 182 -7.16 -24.18 6.77
C TYR A 182 -8.18 -24.63 5.71
N SER A 183 -8.36 -23.85 4.65
CA SER A 183 -9.22 -24.24 3.53
C SER A 183 -8.73 -25.49 2.81
N ARG A 184 -7.41 -25.59 2.59
CA ARG A 184 -6.79 -26.80 2.02
C ARG A 184 -6.91 -28.00 2.94
N PHE A 185 -6.64 -27.81 4.24
CA PHE A 185 -6.82 -28.86 5.23
C PHE A 185 -8.27 -29.37 5.25
N TRP A 186 -9.23 -28.46 5.25
CA TRP A 186 -10.66 -28.78 5.27
C TRP A 186 -11.10 -29.52 3.99
N CYS A 187 -10.66 -29.06 2.81
CA CYS A 187 -10.90 -29.75 1.54
C CYS A 187 -10.36 -31.18 1.56
N LYS A 188 -9.10 -31.38 2.00
CA LYS A 188 -8.49 -32.71 2.10
C LYS A 188 -9.22 -33.61 3.09
N PHE A 189 -9.61 -33.07 4.24
CA PHE A 189 -10.42 -33.80 5.21
C PHE A 189 -11.75 -34.28 4.61
N LEU A 190 -12.48 -33.41 3.91
CA LEU A 190 -13.75 -33.77 3.26
C LEU A 190 -13.56 -34.71 2.06
N HIS A 191 -12.46 -34.58 1.33
CA HIS A 191 -12.09 -35.50 0.26
C HIS A 191 -11.79 -36.91 0.81
N ASP A 192 -11.06 -37.00 1.92
CA ASP A 192 -10.77 -38.29 2.58
C ASP A 192 -12.05 -38.97 3.11
N LEU A 193 -13.09 -38.18 3.44
CA LEU A 193 -14.44 -38.67 3.76
C LEU A 193 -15.28 -39.02 2.52
N GLY A 194 -14.79 -38.74 1.31
CA GLY A 194 -15.49 -38.98 0.05
C GLY A 194 -16.58 -37.96 -0.31
N LEU A 195 -16.63 -36.82 0.40
CA LEU A 195 -17.61 -35.77 0.18
C LEU A 195 -17.17 -34.81 -0.94
N SER A 196 -15.91 -34.36 -0.92
CA SER A 196 -15.34 -33.54 -1.98
C SER A 196 -14.78 -34.41 -3.12
N CYS A 197 -15.07 -34.06 -4.37
CA CYS A 197 -14.55 -34.74 -5.56
C CYS A 197 -13.10 -34.34 -5.93
N LYS A 198 -12.57 -33.27 -5.31
CA LYS A 198 -11.19 -32.78 -5.48
C LYS A 198 -10.48 -32.71 -4.12
N ASP A 199 -9.15 -32.87 -4.12
CA ASP A 199 -8.32 -32.82 -2.92
C ASP A 199 -7.67 -31.44 -2.69
N GLU A 200 -7.88 -30.48 -3.59
CA GLU A 200 -7.45 -29.08 -3.46
C GLU A 200 -8.60 -28.13 -3.85
N PRO A 201 -8.84 -27.05 -3.08
CA PRO A 201 -10.02 -26.22 -3.25
C PRO A 201 -9.90 -25.15 -4.35
N PHE A 202 -8.68 -24.76 -4.75
CA PHE A 202 -8.45 -23.63 -5.65
C PHE A 202 -7.49 -24.04 -6.78
N GLN A 203 -7.91 -23.92 -8.05
CA GLN A 203 -7.09 -24.28 -9.22
C GLN A 203 -6.03 -23.22 -9.51
N ARG A 204 -6.43 -21.95 -9.54
CA ARG A 204 -5.55 -20.80 -9.67
C ARG A 204 -5.79 -19.86 -8.49
N MET A 205 -4.70 -19.32 -7.94
CA MET A 205 -4.76 -18.35 -6.86
C MET A 205 -3.97 -17.10 -7.25
N ILE A 206 -4.54 -15.93 -6.98
CA ILE A 206 -3.89 -14.65 -7.18
C ILE A 206 -4.00 -13.84 -5.90
N ASN A 207 -2.86 -13.31 -5.46
CA ASN A 207 -2.82 -12.39 -4.34
C ASN A 207 -2.85 -10.96 -4.84
N GLN A 208 -3.99 -10.27 -4.70
CA GLN A 208 -4.05 -8.85 -5.03
C GLN A 208 -3.14 -8.05 -4.10
N GLY A 209 -2.55 -7.00 -4.66
CA GLY A 209 -1.80 -6.01 -3.90
C GLY A 209 -2.72 -5.15 -3.04
N MET A 210 -2.15 -4.56 -1.98
CA MET A 210 -2.89 -3.65 -1.11
C MET A 210 -3.05 -2.27 -1.77
N ILE A 211 -4.26 -1.71 -1.69
CA ILE A 211 -4.46 -0.28 -1.92
C ILE A 211 -4.00 0.48 -0.67
N GLN A 212 -2.98 1.31 -0.83
CA GLN A 212 -2.38 2.13 0.22
C GLN A 212 -3.01 3.52 0.22
N GLY A 213 -3.12 4.15 1.38
CA GLY A 213 -3.59 5.52 1.52
C GLY A 213 -2.43 6.50 1.44
N ARG A 214 -2.67 7.67 0.84
CA ARG A 214 -1.80 8.82 1.03
C ARG A 214 -2.12 9.46 2.38
N SER A 215 -1.20 9.38 3.32
CA SER A 215 -1.29 10.14 4.56
C SER A 215 -0.84 11.57 4.32
N SER A 216 -1.55 12.52 4.90
CA SER A 216 -1.17 13.94 4.90
C SER A 216 -0.79 14.38 6.31
N PHE A 217 0.22 15.26 6.40
CA PHE A 217 0.76 15.73 7.67
C PHE A 217 0.70 17.25 7.80
N ALA A 218 0.21 17.72 8.94
CA ALA A 218 0.50 19.06 9.44
C ALA A 218 1.66 18.96 10.46
N TYR A 219 2.54 19.95 10.47
CA TYR A 219 3.70 19.95 11.37
C TYR A 219 3.46 20.85 12.56
N ARG A 220 3.26 20.24 13.73
CA ARG A 220 3.06 20.96 14.98
C ARG A 220 4.41 21.39 15.54
N ALA A 221 4.57 22.68 15.81
CA ALA A 221 5.78 23.21 16.41
C ALA A 221 5.94 22.69 17.85
N ASN A 222 7.13 22.20 18.16
CA ASN A 222 7.58 22.01 19.53
C ASN A 222 8.17 23.34 20.02
N MET A 223 7.43 24.04 20.88
CA MET A 223 7.79 25.39 21.30
C MET A 223 9.15 25.48 22.01
N GLU A 224 9.56 24.46 22.76
CA GLU A 224 10.88 24.44 23.41
C GLU A 224 11.98 24.39 22.35
N LYS A 225 11.90 23.43 21.42
CA LYS A 225 12.87 23.32 20.32
C LYS A 225 12.86 24.54 19.39
N LEU A 226 11.69 25.13 19.13
CA LEU A 226 11.57 26.33 18.28
C LEU A 226 12.26 27.53 18.93
N CYS A 227 12.05 27.74 20.23
CA CYS A 227 12.71 28.81 20.98
C CYS A 227 14.23 28.58 21.09
N GLU A 228 14.66 27.34 21.37
CA GLU A 228 16.07 26.95 21.36
C GLU A 228 16.70 27.23 19.99
N TYR A 229 16.03 26.83 18.91
CA TYR A 229 16.47 27.11 17.54
C TYR A 229 16.59 28.63 17.30
N GLY A 230 15.59 29.42 17.71
CA GLY A 230 15.61 30.87 17.58
C GLY A 230 16.81 31.51 18.28
N VAL A 231 17.06 31.16 19.54
CA VAL A 231 18.22 31.67 20.29
C VAL A 231 19.53 31.20 19.68
N TRP A 232 19.61 29.94 19.21
CA TRP A 232 20.79 29.45 18.50
C TRP A 232 21.11 30.30 17.26
N GLN A 233 20.11 30.69 16.47
CA GLN A 233 20.34 31.55 15.30
C GLN A 233 20.91 32.93 15.66
N LEU A 234 20.62 33.44 16.87
CA LEU A 234 21.18 34.69 17.38
C LEU A 234 22.65 34.53 17.76
N ILE A 235 23.01 33.44 18.44
CA ILE A 235 24.33 33.29 19.09
C ILE A 235 25.37 32.49 18.29
N LYS A 236 24.94 31.71 17.29
CA LYS A 236 25.85 30.88 16.48
C LYS A 236 26.80 31.72 15.64
N ASP A 237 27.80 31.06 15.05
CA ASP A 237 28.74 31.65 14.08
C ASP A 237 29.48 32.90 14.63
N ASN A 238 29.70 32.95 15.95
CA ASN A 238 30.37 34.05 16.63
C ASN A 238 29.66 35.42 16.49
N LYS A 239 28.34 35.42 16.23
CA LYS A 239 27.55 36.65 16.08
C LYS A 239 27.56 37.56 17.31
N MET A 240 27.80 36.99 18.49
CA MET A 240 27.94 37.72 19.75
C MET A 240 29.39 38.12 20.07
N GLY A 241 30.33 37.91 19.14
CA GLY A 241 31.76 38.14 19.34
C GLY A 241 32.45 37.11 20.26
N VAL A 242 31.71 36.08 20.71
CA VAL A 242 32.21 34.92 21.47
C VAL A 242 31.56 33.64 20.94
N LYS A 243 32.24 32.49 21.11
CA LYS A 243 31.71 31.19 20.70
C LYS A 243 30.75 30.60 21.74
N PHE A 244 29.64 30.06 21.26
CA PHE A 244 28.71 29.22 22.02
C PHE A 244 28.70 27.77 21.50
N GLU A 245 28.49 26.82 22.40
CA GLU A 245 28.35 25.39 22.16
C GLU A 245 26.92 24.96 22.50
N LYS A 246 26.31 24.08 21.69
CA LYS A 246 24.98 23.50 21.96
C LYS A 246 25.11 22.26 22.85
N ASP A 247 24.05 21.95 23.60
CA ASP A 247 23.89 20.70 24.34
C ASP A 247 25.01 20.43 25.35
N PHE A 248 25.42 21.46 26.08
CA PHE A 248 26.50 21.35 27.06
C PHE A 248 26.11 20.40 28.20
N LYS A 249 27.03 19.49 28.54
CA LYS A 249 26.83 18.47 29.59
C LYS A 249 27.99 18.48 30.58
N ASP A 250 27.65 18.54 31.86
CA ASP A 250 28.58 18.29 32.98
C ASP A 250 27.96 17.25 33.93
N GLY A 251 28.43 16.01 33.82
CA GLY A 251 27.85 14.86 34.51
C GLY A 251 26.39 14.62 34.10
N ARG A 252 25.47 14.76 35.07
CA ARG A 252 24.01 14.63 34.84
C ARG A 252 23.32 15.95 34.50
N ARG A 253 24.04 17.07 34.53
CA ARG A 253 23.49 18.41 34.23
C ARG A 253 23.59 18.65 32.73
N ARG A 254 22.53 19.19 32.14
CA ARG A 254 22.46 19.59 30.73
C ARG A 254 21.99 21.04 30.68
N PHE A 255 22.61 21.80 29.79
CA PHE A 255 22.22 23.17 29.44
C PHE A 255 22.14 23.27 27.92
N ASP A 256 21.17 24.02 27.42
CA ASP A 256 21.01 24.23 25.97
C ASP A 256 22.25 24.87 25.34
N PHE A 257 22.83 25.88 25.99
CA PHE A 257 24.03 26.55 25.49
C PHE A 257 25.08 26.85 26.57
N PHE A 258 26.35 26.79 26.15
CA PHE A 258 27.49 27.21 26.97
C PHE A 258 28.47 28.08 26.16
N CYS A 259 28.97 29.15 26.76
CA CYS A 259 30.08 29.96 26.24
C CYS A 259 31.34 29.69 27.08
N PRO A 260 32.30 28.88 26.59
CA PRO A 260 33.53 28.58 27.33
C PRO A 260 34.38 29.81 27.64
N GLU A 261 34.43 30.77 26.71
CA GLU A 261 35.28 31.97 26.81
C GLU A 261 34.85 32.91 27.93
N LYS A 262 33.55 32.98 28.21
CA LYS A 262 32.97 33.89 29.21
C LYS A 262 32.33 33.16 30.40
N GLY A 263 32.30 31.83 30.37
CA GLY A 263 31.65 31.00 31.38
C GLY A 263 30.15 31.30 31.49
N ILE A 264 29.42 31.35 30.38
CA ILE A 264 27.97 31.65 30.39
C ILE A 264 27.19 30.37 30.08
N LEU A 265 26.26 30.01 30.95
CA LEU A 265 25.28 28.93 30.76
C LEU A 265 23.92 29.54 30.42
N ILE A 266 23.25 28.97 29.42
CA ILE A 266 21.89 29.35 29.02
C ILE A 266 21.03 28.09 28.99
N GLU A 267 19.88 28.13 29.67
CA GLU A 267 18.81 27.15 29.49
C GLU A 267 17.53 27.86 29.05
N ILE A 268 16.83 27.29 28.08
CA ILE A 268 15.52 27.69 27.61
C ILE A 268 14.50 26.63 27.98
N ASN A 269 13.49 27.00 28.77
CA ASN A 269 12.43 26.06 29.12
C ASN A 269 11.12 26.77 29.48
N ARG A 270 10.06 25.99 29.71
CA ARG A 270 8.81 26.50 30.27
C ARG A 270 9.03 27.05 31.67
N MET A 271 8.30 28.10 32.02
CA MET A 271 8.42 28.78 33.32
C MET A 271 8.42 27.79 34.50
N GLY A 272 7.38 26.95 34.61
CA GLY A 272 7.25 25.99 35.71
C GLY A 272 8.31 24.87 35.72
N ASN A 273 9.07 24.69 34.64
CA ASN A 273 10.24 23.80 34.63
C ASN A 273 11.48 24.55 35.12
N LEU A 274 11.69 25.78 34.63
CA LEU A 274 12.79 26.65 35.06
C LEU A 274 12.74 26.93 36.56
N GLU A 275 11.56 27.20 37.12
CA GLU A 275 11.36 27.43 38.55
C GLU A 275 11.86 26.27 39.41
N LYS A 276 11.66 25.01 38.96
CA LYS A 276 12.07 23.80 39.69
C LYS A 276 13.58 23.61 39.73
N VAL A 277 14.29 24.12 38.73
CA VAL A 277 15.73 23.90 38.53
C VAL A 277 16.57 25.16 38.81
N ALA A 278 15.92 26.31 39.02
CA ALA A 278 16.57 27.59 39.18
C ALA A 278 17.61 27.62 40.30
N GLU A 279 17.24 27.19 41.51
CA GLU A 279 18.14 27.23 42.66
C GLU A 279 19.32 26.24 42.54
N PRO A 280 19.08 24.94 42.20
CA PRO A 280 20.17 24.00 41.96
C PRO A 280 21.17 24.44 40.87
N TRP A 281 20.70 25.12 39.83
CA TRP A 281 21.58 25.61 38.76
C TRP A 281 22.32 26.89 39.12
N LYS A 282 21.73 27.79 39.91
CA LYS A 282 22.45 28.95 40.48
C LYS A 282 23.61 28.50 41.36
N ASP A 283 23.37 27.52 42.24
CA ASP A 283 24.41 26.98 43.12
C ASP A 283 25.56 26.37 42.31
N TYR A 284 25.23 25.58 41.29
CA TYR A 284 26.21 25.00 40.38
C TYR A 284 27.00 26.07 39.59
N ALA A 285 26.31 27.07 39.04
CA ALA A 285 26.97 28.16 38.32
C ALA A 285 27.91 28.93 39.25
N LYS A 286 27.50 29.21 40.49
CA LYS A 286 28.33 29.86 41.51
C LYS A 286 29.56 29.02 41.89
N GLU A 287 29.41 27.71 42.06
CA GLU A 287 30.50 26.78 42.35
C GLU A 287 31.57 26.80 41.23
N LYS A 288 31.13 26.83 39.97
CA LYS A 288 32.01 26.82 38.80
C LYS A 288 32.52 28.20 38.37
N GLY A 289 32.03 29.28 38.98
CA GLY A 289 32.33 30.65 38.57
C GLY A 289 31.69 31.04 37.24
N TYR A 290 30.59 30.40 36.86
CA TYR A 290 29.82 30.69 35.65
C TYR A 290 28.69 31.68 35.90
N LYS A 291 28.29 32.39 34.85
CA LYS A 291 27.06 33.17 34.78
C LYS A 291 25.93 32.28 34.24
N LEU A 292 24.74 32.40 34.80
CA LEU A 292 23.57 31.61 34.39
C LEU A 292 22.47 32.52 33.86
N LEU A 293 21.88 32.14 32.74
CA LEU A 293 20.68 32.76 32.20
C LEU A 293 19.61 31.70 31.96
N LEU A 294 18.50 31.79 32.67
CA LEU A 294 17.32 30.98 32.46
C LEU A 294 16.33 31.79 31.65
N VAL A 295 16.01 31.30 30.45
CA VAL A 295 15.20 32.02 29.46
C VAL A 295 13.85 31.31 29.34
N PRO A 296 12.77 31.89 29.88
CA PRO A 296 11.44 31.37 29.64
C PRO A 296 11.09 31.40 28.15
N ILE A 297 10.49 30.33 27.63
CA ILE A 297 10.06 30.27 26.21
C ILE A 297 9.18 31.48 25.81
N ILE A 298 8.39 32.02 26.73
CA ILE A 298 7.52 33.18 26.49
C ILE A 298 8.33 34.43 26.11
N ASP A 299 9.53 34.60 26.64
CA ASP A 299 10.36 35.76 26.35
C ASP A 299 10.94 35.68 24.94
N VAL A 300 11.36 34.48 24.51
CA VAL A 300 11.80 34.24 23.13
C VAL A 300 10.65 34.45 22.14
N VAL A 301 9.44 33.97 22.48
CA VAL A 301 8.25 34.18 21.66
C VAL A 301 7.90 35.66 21.55
N ARG A 302 7.97 36.41 22.66
CA ARG A 302 7.69 37.86 22.68
C ARG A 302 8.69 38.64 21.85
N ASP A 303 9.98 38.33 21.94
CA ASP A 303 10.99 38.95 21.10
C ASP A 303 10.68 38.72 19.62
N TYR A 304 10.31 37.50 19.25
CA TYR A 304 9.95 37.19 17.87
C TYR A 304 8.66 37.89 17.42
N MET A 305 7.62 37.91 18.25
CA MET A 305 6.30 38.47 17.89
C MET A 305 6.25 40.00 17.93
N TYR A 306 6.99 40.62 18.85
CA TYR A 306 6.89 42.05 19.15
C TYR A 306 8.19 42.83 18.89
N GLY A 307 9.28 42.16 18.49
CA GLY A 307 10.57 42.80 18.20
C GLY A 307 11.19 43.47 19.42
N THR A 308 11.03 42.89 20.61
CA THR A 308 11.52 43.51 21.85
C THR A 308 13.01 43.29 22.11
N ASP A 309 13.66 42.36 21.40
CA ASP A 309 15.07 41.98 21.46
C ASP A 309 15.65 41.80 22.88
N LYS A 310 14.80 41.46 23.87
CA LYS A 310 15.16 41.40 25.29
C LYS A 310 16.12 40.25 25.59
N VAL A 311 15.86 39.06 25.05
CA VAL A 311 16.72 37.88 25.21
C VAL A 311 18.06 38.15 24.55
N GLU A 312 18.07 38.70 23.34
CA GLU A 312 19.31 39.09 22.65
C GLU A 312 20.13 40.08 23.48
N GLN A 313 19.47 41.11 24.01
CA GLN A 313 20.12 42.13 24.84
C GLN A 313 20.67 41.56 26.15
N LYS A 314 19.93 40.67 26.83
CA LYS A 314 20.40 39.96 28.03
C LYS A 314 21.66 39.14 27.76
N ILE A 315 21.71 38.44 26.63
CA ILE A 315 22.89 37.68 26.21
C ILE A 315 24.07 38.61 25.93
N LYS A 316 23.85 39.72 25.19
CA LYS A 316 24.88 40.74 24.94
C LYS A 316 25.44 41.35 26.23
N ASP A 317 24.56 41.65 27.19
CA ASP A 317 24.95 42.23 28.47
C ASP A 317 25.80 41.26 29.30
N LEU A 318 25.45 39.96 29.32
CA LEU A 318 26.26 38.92 29.95
C LEU A 318 27.65 38.79 29.33
N VAL A 319 27.72 38.78 27.99
CA VAL A 319 28.98 38.74 27.22
C VAL A 319 29.84 39.97 27.48
N ALA A 320 29.22 41.15 27.60
CA ALA A 320 29.87 42.42 27.95
C ALA A 320 30.30 42.51 29.43
N GLY A 321 30.02 41.48 30.23
CA GLY A 321 30.45 41.44 31.63
C GLY A 321 29.44 42.01 32.63
N LYS A 322 28.29 42.55 32.18
CA LYS A 322 27.28 43.12 33.06
C LYS A 322 26.58 42.05 33.91
N GLU A 323 25.97 42.50 35.01
CA GLU A 323 25.06 41.67 35.80
C GLU A 323 23.68 41.65 35.14
N VAL A 324 23.15 40.45 34.94
CA VAL A 324 21.81 40.19 34.41
C VAL A 324 21.12 39.25 35.39
N PRO A 325 19.85 39.50 35.76
CA PRO A 325 19.10 38.57 36.60
C PRO A 325 19.09 37.18 35.97
N VAL A 326 19.40 36.16 36.77
CA VAL A 326 19.42 34.75 36.32
C VAL A 326 18.06 34.33 35.78
N PHE A 327 16.99 34.87 36.37
CA PHE A 327 15.61 34.48 36.11
C PHE A 327 14.70 35.68 36.41
N GLU A 328 13.74 35.96 35.53
CA GLU A 328 12.69 36.95 35.73
C GLU A 328 11.33 36.27 35.56
N ASP A 329 10.41 36.50 36.50
CA ASP A 329 9.05 35.96 36.41
C ASP A 329 8.33 36.54 35.19
N GLY A 330 7.70 35.65 34.43
CA GLY A 330 6.96 35.96 33.22
C GLY A 330 5.57 35.32 33.24
N ALA A 331 4.63 35.89 32.50
CA ALA A 331 3.30 35.29 32.35
C ALA A 331 3.39 33.93 31.64
N PRO A 332 2.54 32.95 31.98
CA PRO A 332 2.49 31.69 31.26
C PRO A 332 2.14 31.92 29.79
N LEU A 333 2.76 31.13 28.90
CA LEU A 333 2.43 31.13 27.48
C LEU A 333 1.00 30.62 27.30
N PRO A 334 0.10 31.33 26.60
CA PRO A 334 -1.18 30.76 26.22
C PRO A 334 -0.94 29.52 25.35
N SER A 335 -1.61 28.42 25.67
CA SER A 335 -1.42 27.13 25.00
C SER A 335 -2.11 27.14 23.63
N VAL A 336 -1.52 27.82 22.67
CA VAL A 336 -2.01 27.88 21.29
C VAL A 336 -1.14 26.98 20.43
N PRO A 337 -1.69 25.97 19.73
CA PRO A 337 -0.90 25.15 18.84
C PRO A 337 -0.45 25.97 17.62
N LEU A 338 0.84 25.93 17.34
CA LEU A 338 1.45 26.55 16.17
C LEU A 338 1.80 25.46 15.16
N PHE A 339 1.38 25.64 13.92
CA PHE A 339 1.66 24.76 12.79
C PHE A 339 2.55 25.46 11.78
N ILE A 340 3.50 24.73 11.20
CA ILE A 340 4.51 25.28 10.31
C ILE A 340 4.44 24.55 8.98
N SER A 341 4.32 25.29 7.88
CA SER A 341 4.20 24.70 6.54
C SER A 341 5.42 23.85 6.17
N LYS A 342 5.23 22.82 5.33
CA LYS A 342 6.24 21.81 5.01
C LYS A 342 7.57 22.40 4.57
N ASN A 343 7.62 23.29 3.60
CA ASN A 343 8.90 23.70 3.00
C ASN A 343 9.56 24.87 3.75
N MET A 344 9.09 25.18 4.97
CA MET A 344 9.77 26.14 5.83
C MET A 344 11.17 25.64 6.19
N LYS A 345 12.15 26.54 6.11
CA LYS A 345 13.55 26.23 6.36
C LYS A 345 13.78 25.70 7.79
N ASP A 346 14.56 24.63 7.92
CA ASP A 346 15.00 24.01 9.17
C ASP A 346 13.84 23.50 10.06
N ARG A 347 12.62 23.38 9.50
CA ARG A 347 11.38 23.04 10.20
C ARG A 347 11.44 21.71 10.96
N GLU A 348 12.14 20.72 10.40
CA GLU A 348 12.41 19.42 11.02
C GLU A 348 13.16 19.49 12.36
N LEU A 349 13.86 20.58 12.67
CA LEU A 349 14.57 20.72 13.94
C LEU A 349 13.62 21.03 15.11
N PHE A 350 12.41 21.53 14.84
CA PHE A 350 11.52 22.08 15.86
C PHE A 350 10.03 21.79 15.64
N SER A 351 9.68 20.84 14.77
CA SER A 351 8.28 20.43 14.58
C SER A 351 8.16 18.93 14.41
N ASP A 352 7.01 18.41 14.83
CA ASP A 352 6.66 17.00 14.74
C ASP A 352 5.43 16.85 13.81
N PRO A 353 5.40 15.84 12.92
CA PRO A 353 4.26 15.61 12.04
C PRO A 353 3.06 15.07 12.83
N ILE A 354 1.86 15.51 12.47
CA ILE A 354 0.59 14.93 12.90
C ILE A 354 -0.24 14.55 11.68
N HIS A 355 -0.88 13.38 11.72
CA HIS A 355 -1.80 12.97 10.67
C HIS A 355 -3.00 13.91 10.60
N VAL A 356 -3.42 14.22 9.37
CA VAL A 356 -4.57 15.06 9.06
C VAL A 356 -5.52 14.27 8.20
N ASP A 357 -6.83 14.49 8.38
CA ASP A 357 -7.84 13.93 7.48
C ASP A 357 -7.55 14.33 6.04
N ILE A 358 -7.42 13.33 5.18
CA ILE A 358 -7.10 13.51 3.76
C ILE A 358 -8.13 14.36 3.04
N ASN A 359 -9.39 14.38 3.52
CA ASN A 359 -10.46 15.17 2.91
C ASN A 359 -10.24 16.68 3.07
N MET A 360 -9.50 17.10 4.10
CA MET A 360 -9.15 18.52 4.33
C MET A 360 -7.94 18.98 3.51
N VAL A 361 -7.36 18.12 2.67
CA VAL A 361 -6.12 18.40 1.93
C VAL A 361 -6.36 18.26 0.44
N HIS A 362 -6.13 19.35 -0.28
CA HIS A 362 -6.30 19.42 -1.73
C HIS A 362 -5.00 19.83 -2.39
N ASN A 363 -4.43 18.97 -3.24
CA ASN A 363 -3.14 19.20 -3.90
C ASN A 363 -2.01 19.57 -2.92
N ASP A 364 -1.90 18.81 -1.82
CA ASP A 364 -0.98 19.08 -0.70
C ASP A 364 -1.26 20.38 0.09
N ILE A 365 -2.34 21.10 -0.21
CA ILE A 365 -2.71 22.33 0.50
C ILE A 365 -3.79 22.00 1.53
N LEU A 366 -3.55 22.37 2.77
CA LEU A 366 -4.50 22.21 3.87
C LEU A 366 -5.61 23.27 3.83
N ASP A 367 -6.86 22.84 3.96
CA ASP A 367 -7.94 23.73 4.37
C ASP A 367 -7.80 24.03 5.87
N VAL A 368 -7.20 25.17 6.18
CA VAL A 368 -6.97 25.61 7.56
C VAL A 368 -8.26 25.92 8.31
N THR A 369 -9.34 26.25 7.60
CA THR A 369 -10.64 26.55 8.24
C THR A 369 -11.26 25.26 8.75
N GLU A 370 -11.30 24.24 7.90
CA GLU A 370 -11.80 22.91 8.26
C GLU A 370 -10.93 22.28 9.34
N PHE A 371 -9.60 22.39 9.21
CA PHE A 371 -8.66 21.88 10.21
C PHE A 371 -8.86 22.47 11.61
N CYS A 372 -9.13 23.78 11.72
CA CYS A 372 -9.43 24.42 13.02
C CYS A 372 -10.80 24.01 13.59
N GLN A 373 -11.76 23.61 12.74
CA GLN A 373 -13.07 23.12 13.16
C GLN A 373 -13.07 21.63 13.50
N TRP A 374 -12.03 20.91 13.11
CA TRP A 374 -11.94 19.46 13.24
C TRP A 374 -11.93 18.97 14.69
N ARG A 375 -11.23 19.67 15.58
CA ARG A 375 -11.10 19.31 17.01
C ARG A 375 -11.03 20.56 17.89
N ASP A 376 -11.58 20.47 19.09
CA ASP A 376 -11.63 21.59 20.03
C ASP A 376 -10.24 22.14 20.40
N ASP A 377 -9.20 21.27 20.47
CA ASP A 377 -7.83 21.68 20.78
C ASP A 377 -7.14 22.46 19.64
N LEU A 378 -7.74 22.49 18.44
CA LEU A 378 -7.22 23.16 17.25
C LEU A 378 -7.91 24.50 16.93
N LYS A 379 -8.99 24.85 17.63
CA LYS A 379 -9.83 26.01 17.33
C LYS A 379 -9.07 27.33 17.19
N ASP A 380 -8.08 27.55 18.06
CA ASP A 380 -7.26 28.77 18.10
C ASP A 380 -5.92 28.63 17.39
N ALA A 381 -5.69 27.54 16.64
CA ALA A 381 -4.42 27.22 16.01
C ALA A 381 -3.86 28.37 15.15
N LYS A 382 -2.54 28.52 15.18
CA LYS A 382 -1.79 29.48 14.37
C LYS A 382 -0.97 28.76 13.32
N PHE A 383 -0.73 29.42 12.19
CA PHE A 383 -0.04 28.83 11.05
C PHE A 383 1.07 29.76 10.56
N ILE A 384 2.21 29.18 10.25
CA ILE A 384 3.27 29.82 9.46
C ILE A 384 3.10 29.32 8.03
N PHE A 385 2.69 30.21 7.15
CA PHE A 385 2.37 29.94 5.74
C PHE A 385 3.59 30.08 4.83
N GLU A 386 3.56 29.35 3.73
CA GLU A 386 4.39 29.59 2.55
C GLU A 386 3.68 30.53 1.57
N LYS A 387 4.41 31.05 0.58
CA LYS A 387 3.85 31.79 -0.54
C LYS A 387 3.74 30.90 -1.77
N ASP A 388 2.57 30.86 -2.40
CA ASP A 388 2.41 30.22 -3.70
C ASP A 388 3.03 31.06 -4.84
N LYS A 389 2.91 30.60 -6.08
CA LYS A 389 3.44 31.30 -7.27
C LYS A 389 2.81 32.69 -7.48
N ASP A 390 1.62 32.90 -6.95
CA ASP A 390 0.83 34.13 -7.09
C ASP A 390 0.97 35.04 -5.85
N GLY A 391 1.75 34.62 -4.83
CA GLY A 391 2.01 35.36 -3.60
C GLY A 391 0.97 35.19 -2.49
N ASN A 392 0.03 34.26 -2.64
CA ASN A 392 -0.97 33.93 -1.62
C ASN A 392 -0.36 33.09 -0.50
N ASN A 393 -0.92 33.21 0.70
CA ASN A 393 -0.53 32.37 1.84
C ASN A 393 -1.14 30.99 1.68
N ILE A 394 -0.30 29.96 1.63
CA ILE A 394 -0.72 28.55 1.58
C ILE A 394 -0.04 27.75 2.69
N TYR A 395 -0.73 26.72 3.20
CA TYR A 395 -0.15 25.76 4.11
C TYR A 395 0.05 24.44 3.37
N VAL A 396 1.30 24.11 3.09
CA VAL A 396 1.68 22.88 2.40
C VAL A 396 1.87 21.75 3.42
N CYS A 397 1.14 20.66 3.23
CA CYS A 397 1.23 19.45 4.03
C CYS A 397 2.39 18.55 3.61
N GLY A 398 2.94 17.83 4.58
CA GLY A 398 3.74 16.63 4.33
C GLY A 398 2.88 15.52 3.77
N ASN A 399 3.48 14.54 3.10
CA ASN A 399 2.77 13.32 2.70
C ASN A 399 3.68 12.09 2.74
N GLU A 400 3.07 10.93 2.95
CA GLU A 400 3.71 9.61 2.90
C GLU A 400 2.67 8.56 2.44
N VAL A 401 3.13 7.49 1.79
CA VAL A 401 2.26 6.38 1.39
C VAL A 401 2.25 5.33 2.50
N GLU A 402 1.08 5.08 3.07
CA GLU A 402 0.91 4.18 4.22
C GLU A 402 -0.27 3.23 4.03
N LYS A 403 -0.33 2.14 4.81
CA LYS A 403 -1.56 1.33 4.89
C LYS A 403 -2.72 2.20 5.38
N MET A 404 -3.88 2.11 4.72
CA MET A 404 -5.08 2.81 5.15
C MET A 404 -5.50 2.38 6.56
N SER A 405 -5.75 3.35 7.44
CA SER A 405 -6.31 3.09 8.78
C SER A 405 -7.03 4.32 9.34
N LYS A 406 -8.07 4.07 10.15
CA LYS A 406 -8.81 5.13 10.83
C LYS A 406 -7.91 6.00 11.72
N SER A 407 -6.86 5.42 12.31
CA SER A 407 -5.90 6.14 13.15
C SER A 407 -4.98 7.10 12.38
N LYS A 408 -4.87 6.95 11.06
CA LYS A 408 -4.03 7.78 10.17
C LYS A 408 -4.85 8.78 9.36
N TYR A 409 -6.17 8.75 9.47
CA TYR A 409 -7.10 9.61 8.75
C TYR A 409 -6.90 9.62 7.21
N ASN A 410 -6.43 8.49 6.67
CA ASN A 410 -6.11 8.30 5.25
C ASN A 410 -7.02 7.24 4.59
N VAL A 411 -8.15 6.92 5.24
CA VAL A 411 -9.15 6.00 4.70
C VAL A 411 -10.01 6.77 3.71
N GLN A 412 -10.04 6.30 2.47
CA GLN A 412 -11.00 6.78 1.49
C GLN A 412 -12.27 5.93 1.60
N ASN A 413 -13.43 6.55 1.78
CA ASN A 413 -14.71 5.84 1.75
C ASN A 413 -15.15 5.62 0.29
N PRO A 414 -15.37 4.37 -0.16
CA PRO A 414 -15.88 4.09 -1.50
C PRO A 414 -17.20 4.80 -1.80
N ASP A 415 -18.10 4.91 -0.82
CA ASP A 415 -19.43 5.52 -1.03
C ASP A 415 -19.31 6.98 -1.48
N ASP A 416 -18.41 7.75 -0.85
CA ASP A 416 -18.18 9.16 -1.19
C ASP A 416 -17.62 9.31 -2.62
N LEU A 417 -16.78 8.36 -3.06
CA LEU A 417 -16.25 8.33 -4.41
C LEU A 417 -17.32 7.95 -5.43
N VAL A 418 -18.18 6.98 -5.11
CA VAL A 418 -19.29 6.55 -5.96
C VAL A 418 -20.29 7.68 -6.13
N GLU A 419 -20.65 8.40 -5.07
CA GLU A 419 -21.55 9.56 -5.15
C GLU A 419 -20.97 10.65 -6.05
N LYS A 420 -19.65 10.90 -5.96
CA LYS A 420 -18.99 11.97 -6.72
C LYS A 420 -18.70 11.61 -8.19
N TYR A 421 -18.30 10.37 -8.47
CA TYR A 421 -17.75 9.97 -9.77
C TYR A 421 -18.52 8.82 -10.44
N GLY A 422 -19.43 8.15 -9.74
CA GLY A 422 -20.16 6.96 -10.19
C GLY A 422 -19.38 5.66 -9.97
N ALA A 423 -20.11 4.56 -9.80
CA ALA A 423 -19.55 3.23 -9.53
C ALA A 423 -18.64 2.72 -10.67
N ASP A 424 -19.02 2.95 -11.92
CA ASP A 424 -18.21 2.55 -13.09
C ASP A 424 -16.84 3.23 -13.11
N THR A 425 -16.79 4.51 -12.75
CA THR A 425 -15.53 5.25 -12.68
C THR A 425 -14.62 4.68 -11.60
N LEU A 426 -15.18 4.36 -10.42
CA LEU A 426 -14.42 3.75 -9.34
C LEU A 426 -13.84 2.38 -9.76
N ARG A 427 -14.68 1.49 -10.31
CA ARG A 427 -14.27 0.16 -10.78
C ARG A 427 -13.17 0.23 -11.84
N LEU A 428 -13.37 1.05 -12.87
CA LEU A 428 -12.37 1.27 -13.92
C LEU A 428 -11.07 1.81 -13.34
N TYR A 429 -11.13 2.72 -12.36
CA TYR A 429 -9.95 3.30 -11.74
C TYR A 429 -9.17 2.25 -10.93
N GLU A 430 -9.84 1.44 -10.11
CA GLU A 430 -9.20 0.35 -9.36
C GLU A 430 -8.49 -0.64 -10.29
N MET A 431 -9.12 -1.01 -11.40
CA MET A 431 -8.53 -1.88 -12.41
C MET A 431 -7.40 -1.20 -13.19
N PHE A 432 -7.44 0.12 -13.35
CA PHE A 432 -6.45 0.92 -14.09
C PHE A 432 -5.17 1.23 -13.29
N LEU A 433 -5.26 1.30 -11.96
CA LEU A 433 -4.16 1.69 -11.06
C LEU A 433 -2.82 0.98 -11.36
N GLY A 434 -2.87 -0.27 -11.84
CA GLY A 434 -1.68 -1.03 -12.27
C GLY A 434 -1.93 -2.54 -12.21
N PRO A 435 -0.88 -3.38 -12.26
CA PRO A 435 -1.02 -4.84 -12.18
C PRO A 435 -1.71 -5.30 -10.88
N LEU A 436 -2.66 -6.24 -10.94
CA LEU A 436 -3.51 -6.63 -9.81
C LEU A 436 -2.71 -7.04 -8.55
N GLU A 437 -1.58 -7.73 -8.74
CA GLU A 437 -0.76 -8.30 -7.67
C GLU A 437 0.11 -7.26 -6.91
N GLN A 438 0.26 -6.06 -7.46
CA GLN A 438 1.14 -5.04 -6.89
C GLN A 438 0.36 -4.10 -5.96
N SER A 439 0.93 -3.83 -4.78
CA SER A 439 0.41 -2.79 -3.88
C SER A 439 0.62 -1.41 -4.50
N LYS A 440 -0.37 -0.53 -4.36
CA LYS A 440 -0.38 0.78 -5.02
C LYS A 440 -0.95 1.85 -4.11
N PRO A 441 -0.42 3.08 -4.12
CA PRO A 441 -1.08 4.20 -3.48
C PRO A 441 -2.38 4.54 -4.20
N TRP A 442 -3.41 4.85 -3.43
CA TRP A 442 -4.59 5.55 -3.90
C TRP A 442 -4.20 6.97 -4.29
N ASP A 443 -4.53 7.37 -5.53
CA ASP A 443 -4.27 8.72 -6.04
C ASP A 443 -5.58 9.39 -6.45
N THR A 444 -6.03 10.34 -5.64
CA THR A 444 -7.26 11.10 -5.91
C THR A 444 -7.22 11.90 -7.20
N GLN A 445 -6.04 12.16 -7.79
CA GLN A 445 -5.95 12.80 -9.11
C GLN A 445 -6.20 11.80 -10.25
N GLY A 446 -5.84 10.52 -10.05
CA GLY A 446 -5.99 9.46 -11.05
C GLY A 446 -7.45 9.17 -11.42
N ILE A 447 -8.36 9.18 -10.43
CA ILE A 447 -9.78 8.87 -10.64
C ILE A 447 -10.47 9.90 -11.56
N GLU A 448 -10.04 11.17 -11.56
CA GLU A 448 -10.56 12.18 -12.49
C GLU A 448 -10.22 11.85 -13.95
N GLY A 449 -9.06 11.24 -14.19
CA GLY A 449 -8.67 10.74 -15.51
C GLY A 449 -9.66 9.70 -16.02
N THR A 450 -9.99 8.72 -15.17
CA THR A 450 -11.00 7.69 -15.47
C THR A 450 -12.38 8.29 -15.67
N PHE A 451 -12.79 9.26 -14.84
CA PHE A 451 -14.08 9.94 -14.98
C PHE A 451 -14.21 10.63 -16.35
N ARG A 452 -13.14 11.33 -16.78
CA ARG A 452 -13.09 11.96 -18.12
C ARG A 452 -13.16 10.92 -19.23
N PHE A 453 -12.53 9.75 -19.05
CA PHE A 453 -12.62 8.64 -20.00
C PHE A 453 -14.06 8.12 -20.14
N VAL A 454 -14.78 7.86 -19.05
CA VAL A 454 -16.19 7.42 -19.10
C VAL A 454 -17.05 8.44 -19.87
N ARG A 455 -16.83 9.74 -19.66
CA ARG A 455 -17.51 10.81 -20.42
C ARG A 455 -17.12 10.86 -21.90
N LYS A 456 -15.89 10.46 -22.26
CA LYS A 456 -15.48 10.31 -23.67
C LYS A 456 -16.15 9.11 -24.31
N PHE A 457 -16.21 7.99 -23.59
CA PHE A 457 -16.90 6.77 -24.04
C PHE A 457 -18.38 7.07 -24.34
N TRP A 458 -19.09 7.71 -23.41
CA TRP A 458 -20.50 8.13 -23.60
C TRP A 458 -20.71 8.99 -24.85
N ARG A 459 -19.78 9.91 -25.15
CA ARG A 459 -19.83 10.81 -26.30
C ARG A 459 -19.62 10.12 -27.65
N LEU A 460 -19.14 8.88 -27.70
CA LEU A 460 -19.14 8.12 -28.96
C LEU A 460 -20.57 7.80 -29.43
N PHE A 461 -21.52 7.70 -28.49
CA PHE A 461 -22.91 7.32 -28.74
C PHE A 461 -23.85 8.53 -28.84
N HIS A 462 -23.40 9.72 -28.44
CA HIS A 462 -24.24 10.90 -28.30
C HIS A 462 -23.64 12.11 -29.01
N ASN A 463 -24.50 13.00 -29.55
CA ASN A 463 -24.07 14.25 -30.16
C ASN A 463 -23.78 15.35 -29.10
N GLU A 464 -23.44 16.57 -29.56
CA GLU A 464 -23.12 17.71 -28.67
C GLU A 464 -24.30 18.14 -27.77
N ASN A 465 -25.54 17.85 -28.18
CA ASN A 465 -26.76 18.09 -27.40
C ASN A 465 -27.08 16.95 -26.43
N ASN A 466 -26.20 15.95 -26.31
CA ASN A 466 -26.39 14.73 -25.53
C ASN A 466 -27.58 13.87 -26.02
N GLU A 467 -27.87 13.89 -27.32
CA GLU A 467 -28.88 13.03 -27.95
C GLU A 467 -28.20 11.79 -28.54
N PHE A 468 -28.80 10.62 -28.31
CA PHE A 468 -28.29 9.35 -28.83
C PHE A 468 -28.27 9.34 -30.36
N CYS A 469 -27.12 9.08 -30.96
CA CYS A 469 -26.85 9.27 -32.39
C CYS A 469 -25.94 8.16 -32.96
N VAL A 470 -26.40 6.91 -32.90
CA VAL A 470 -25.72 5.76 -33.51
C VAL A 470 -26.27 5.50 -34.93
N SER A 471 -25.37 5.35 -35.90
CA SER A 471 -25.67 5.13 -37.31
C SER A 471 -25.58 3.65 -37.68
N ASN A 472 -26.45 3.19 -38.59
CA ASN A 472 -26.41 1.84 -39.19
C ASN A 472 -25.55 1.78 -40.46
N GLU A 473 -24.80 2.83 -40.80
CA GLU A 473 -23.82 2.78 -41.89
C GLU A 473 -22.68 1.80 -41.55
N PRO A 474 -22.08 1.15 -42.57
CA PRO A 474 -20.98 0.22 -42.36
C PRO A 474 -19.75 0.92 -41.78
N ALA A 475 -19.03 0.23 -40.91
CA ALA A 475 -17.79 0.71 -40.34
C ALA A 475 -16.66 0.74 -41.39
N THR A 476 -15.81 1.75 -41.27
CA THR A 476 -14.60 1.88 -42.09
C THR A 476 -13.51 0.93 -41.59
N ALA A 477 -12.56 0.60 -42.48
CA ALA A 477 -11.45 -0.28 -42.11
C ALA A 477 -10.61 0.23 -40.92
N PRO A 478 -10.32 1.54 -40.76
CA PRO A 478 -9.65 2.06 -39.57
C PRO A 478 -10.44 1.87 -38.27
N GLU A 479 -11.77 2.05 -38.30
CA GLU A 479 -12.62 1.87 -37.11
C GLU A 479 -12.64 0.39 -36.69
N LEU A 480 -12.86 -0.53 -37.63
CA LEU A 480 -12.80 -1.97 -37.38
C LEU A 480 -11.43 -2.42 -36.87
N LYS A 481 -10.36 -1.84 -37.41
CA LYS A 481 -9.00 -2.14 -36.96
C LYS A 481 -8.77 -1.72 -35.50
N SER A 482 -9.27 -0.56 -35.08
CA SER A 482 -9.19 -0.11 -33.68
C SER A 482 -9.95 -1.05 -32.75
N LEU A 483 -11.19 -1.41 -33.13
CA LEU A 483 -12.01 -2.37 -32.39
C LEU A 483 -11.32 -3.73 -32.25
N HIS A 484 -10.86 -4.34 -33.34
CA HIS A 484 -10.26 -5.67 -33.28
C HIS A 484 -8.91 -5.71 -32.57
N LYS A 485 -8.14 -4.61 -32.57
CA LYS A 485 -6.97 -4.47 -31.70
C LYS A 485 -7.36 -4.50 -30.23
N LEU A 486 -8.46 -3.85 -29.86
CA LEU A 486 -9.00 -3.89 -28.50
C LEU A 486 -9.53 -5.27 -28.14
N ILE A 487 -10.30 -5.94 -29.01
CA ILE A 487 -10.84 -7.29 -28.77
C ILE A 487 -9.69 -8.23 -28.41
N LYS A 488 -8.65 -8.28 -29.25
CA LYS A 488 -7.49 -9.14 -28.97
C LYS A 488 -6.81 -8.81 -27.65
N LYS A 489 -6.65 -7.51 -27.37
CA LYS A 489 -5.98 -7.04 -26.16
C LYS A 489 -6.76 -7.35 -24.89
N GLU A 490 -8.08 -7.31 -24.96
CA GLU A 490 -8.97 -7.65 -23.86
C GLU A 490 -9.02 -9.15 -23.61
N GLU A 491 -9.18 -9.99 -24.66
CA GLU A 491 -9.13 -11.46 -24.53
C GLU A 491 -7.83 -11.89 -23.82
N ASP A 492 -6.68 -11.44 -24.32
CA ASP A 492 -5.38 -11.76 -23.71
C ASP A 492 -5.24 -11.17 -22.29
N GLY A 493 -5.84 -10.00 -22.07
CA GLY A 493 -5.79 -9.27 -20.82
C GLY A 493 -6.62 -9.89 -19.70
N ILE A 494 -7.78 -10.47 -20.02
CA ILE A 494 -8.64 -11.18 -19.07
C ILE A 494 -7.96 -12.48 -18.63
N GLU A 495 -7.46 -13.28 -19.57
CA GLU A 495 -6.76 -14.54 -19.27
C GLU A 495 -5.49 -14.33 -18.42
N SER A 496 -4.73 -13.28 -18.75
CA SER A 496 -3.52 -12.89 -18.01
C SER A 496 -3.79 -12.02 -16.79
N ILE A 497 -5.02 -11.58 -16.56
CA ILE A 497 -5.45 -10.73 -15.42
C ILE A 497 -4.69 -9.38 -15.41
N SER A 498 -4.43 -8.86 -16.60
CA SER A 498 -3.73 -7.60 -16.87
C SER A 498 -4.69 -6.43 -17.13
N PHE A 499 -5.70 -6.27 -16.26
CA PHE A 499 -6.81 -5.33 -16.43
C PHE A 499 -6.39 -3.89 -16.68
N ASN A 500 -5.32 -3.41 -16.02
CA ASN A 500 -4.81 -2.06 -16.21
C ASN A 500 -4.40 -1.77 -17.66
N THR A 501 -3.84 -2.76 -18.34
CA THR A 501 -3.45 -2.62 -19.75
C THR A 501 -4.64 -2.73 -20.69
N VAL A 502 -5.71 -3.41 -20.28
CA VAL A 502 -6.97 -3.46 -21.02
C VAL A 502 -7.69 -2.12 -20.93
N VAL A 503 -7.84 -1.54 -19.73
CA VAL A 503 -8.42 -0.19 -19.56
C VAL A 503 -7.61 0.86 -20.34
N SER A 504 -6.27 0.74 -20.34
CA SER A 504 -5.41 1.59 -21.18
C SER A 504 -5.73 1.44 -22.68
N ALA A 505 -5.97 0.21 -23.15
CA ALA A 505 -6.34 -0.06 -24.53
C ALA A 505 -7.73 0.50 -24.89
N PHE A 506 -8.70 0.44 -23.98
CA PHE A 506 -9.99 1.12 -24.14
C PHE A 506 -9.79 2.63 -24.31
N MET A 507 -8.96 3.26 -23.46
CA MET A 507 -8.69 4.69 -23.57
C MET A 507 -8.08 5.04 -24.94
N ILE A 508 -7.18 4.22 -25.48
CA ILE A 508 -6.60 4.40 -26.81
C ILE A 508 -7.68 4.25 -27.89
N CYS A 509 -8.43 3.14 -27.87
CA CYS A 509 -9.47 2.85 -28.85
C CYS A 509 -10.54 3.95 -28.89
N VAL A 510 -11.02 4.42 -27.74
CA VAL A 510 -12.01 5.51 -27.66
C VAL A 510 -11.47 6.82 -28.24
N ASN A 511 -10.19 7.16 -28.00
CA ASN A 511 -9.60 8.35 -28.61
C ASN A 511 -9.47 8.19 -30.13
N GLU A 512 -9.01 7.04 -30.62
CA GLU A 512 -8.91 6.75 -32.06
C GLU A 512 -10.29 6.84 -32.75
N LEU A 513 -11.33 6.23 -32.16
CA LEU A 513 -12.69 6.28 -32.66
C LEU A 513 -13.27 7.70 -32.63
N ALA A 514 -12.96 8.49 -31.60
CA ALA A 514 -13.36 9.89 -31.53
C ALA A 514 -12.70 10.73 -32.62
N ASP A 515 -11.40 10.53 -32.89
CA ASP A 515 -10.67 11.21 -33.96
C ASP A 515 -11.20 10.84 -35.36
N LEU A 516 -11.63 9.58 -35.52
CA LEU A 516 -12.32 9.07 -36.72
C LEU A 516 -13.78 9.55 -36.83
N LYS A 517 -14.32 10.20 -35.79
CA LYS A 517 -15.73 10.59 -35.67
C LYS A 517 -16.69 9.41 -35.83
N CYS A 518 -16.30 8.26 -35.28
CA CYS A 518 -17.08 7.03 -35.35
C CYS A 518 -18.39 7.18 -34.58
N ASN A 519 -19.49 6.81 -35.23
CA ASN A 519 -20.79 6.61 -34.57
C ASN A 519 -21.49 5.34 -35.09
N LYS A 520 -20.73 4.37 -35.62
CA LYS A 520 -21.28 3.21 -36.33
C LYS A 520 -21.66 2.09 -35.37
N ARG A 521 -22.89 1.58 -35.51
CA ARG A 521 -23.42 0.49 -34.70
C ARG A 521 -22.54 -0.75 -34.72
N GLU A 522 -22.01 -1.10 -35.89
CA GLU A 522 -21.12 -2.24 -36.11
C GLU A 522 -19.86 -2.20 -35.22
N VAL A 523 -19.45 -1.02 -34.75
CA VAL A 523 -18.30 -0.85 -33.85
C VAL A 523 -18.75 -0.64 -32.41
N LEU A 524 -19.74 0.23 -32.21
CA LEU A 524 -20.15 0.67 -30.89
C LEU A 524 -20.93 -0.40 -30.12
N GLU A 525 -21.69 -1.28 -30.79
CA GLU A 525 -22.42 -2.36 -30.14
C GLU A 525 -21.47 -3.43 -29.54
N PRO A 526 -20.45 -3.96 -30.26
CA PRO A 526 -19.41 -4.79 -29.65
C PRO A 526 -18.65 -4.09 -28.53
N LEU A 527 -18.33 -2.80 -28.71
CA LEU A 527 -17.60 -2.02 -27.70
C LEU A 527 -18.38 -1.89 -26.38
N THR A 528 -19.72 -1.81 -26.45
CA THR A 528 -20.60 -1.82 -25.27
C THR A 528 -20.52 -3.16 -24.52
N VAL A 529 -20.51 -4.29 -25.23
CA VAL A 529 -20.36 -5.63 -24.61
C VAL A 529 -19.01 -5.74 -23.91
N MET A 530 -17.95 -5.31 -24.59
CA MET A 530 -16.57 -5.36 -24.11
C MET A 530 -16.35 -4.53 -22.84
N ILE A 531 -16.93 -3.34 -22.72
CA ILE A 531 -16.70 -2.53 -21.52
C ILE A 531 -17.49 -3.02 -20.30
N SER A 532 -18.50 -3.88 -20.50
CA SER A 532 -19.42 -4.31 -19.44
C SER A 532 -18.77 -4.97 -18.21
N PRO A 533 -17.68 -5.77 -18.30
CA PRO A 533 -17.03 -6.30 -17.10
C PRO A 533 -16.41 -5.21 -16.21
N TYR A 534 -16.03 -4.09 -16.81
CA TYR A 534 -15.35 -2.97 -16.15
C TYR A 534 -16.34 -1.89 -15.68
N ALA A 535 -17.24 -1.47 -16.57
CA ALA A 535 -18.23 -0.43 -16.37
C ALA A 535 -19.64 -0.90 -16.77
N PRO A 536 -20.26 -1.78 -15.96
CA PRO A 536 -21.52 -2.43 -16.32
C PRO A 536 -22.70 -1.47 -16.43
N HIS A 537 -22.75 -0.38 -15.66
CA HIS A 537 -23.95 0.46 -15.60
C HIS A 537 -24.09 1.30 -16.88
N ILE A 538 -23.01 1.94 -17.33
CA ILE A 538 -22.98 2.65 -18.62
C ILE A 538 -23.15 1.67 -19.79
N ALA A 539 -22.61 0.46 -19.69
CA ALA A 539 -22.79 -0.56 -20.72
C ALA A 539 -24.26 -0.95 -20.86
N GLU A 540 -24.95 -1.23 -19.76
CA GLU A 540 -26.39 -1.56 -19.77
C GLU A 540 -27.24 -0.44 -20.36
N GLU A 541 -27.02 0.80 -19.94
CA GLU A 541 -27.78 1.95 -20.46
C GLU A 541 -27.60 2.09 -21.98
N LEU A 542 -26.35 2.01 -22.45
CA LEU A 542 -26.04 2.09 -23.88
C LEU A 542 -26.59 0.89 -24.66
N TRP A 543 -26.60 -0.30 -24.07
CA TRP A 543 -27.15 -1.50 -24.68
C TRP A 543 -28.67 -1.38 -24.91
N HIS A 544 -29.40 -0.83 -23.95
CA HIS A 544 -30.83 -0.54 -24.11
C HIS A 544 -31.08 0.61 -25.10
N LEU A 545 -30.25 1.66 -25.09
CA LEU A 545 -30.34 2.75 -26.07
C LEU A 545 -30.06 2.29 -27.51
N LEU A 546 -29.21 1.27 -27.69
CA LEU A 546 -29.03 0.59 -28.97
C LEU A 546 -30.30 -0.15 -29.41
N GLY A 547 -31.24 -0.43 -28.51
CA GLY A 547 -32.55 -1.04 -28.80
C GLY A 547 -32.66 -2.50 -28.38
N HIS A 548 -31.76 -2.99 -27.52
CA HIS A 548 -31.85 -4.34 -26.96
C HIS A 548 -32.81 -4.38 -25.76
N GLU A 549 -33.55 -5.47 -25.62
CA GLU A 549 -34.50 -5.69 -24.50
C GLU A 549 -33.95 -6.59 -23.39
N THR A 550 -32.76 -7.16 -23.61
CA THR A 550 -32.10 -8.07 -22.66
C THR A 550 -30.83 -7.42 -22.12
N SER A 551 -30.40 -7.84 -20.94
CA SER A 551 -29.19 -7.35 -20.30
C SER A 551 -27.92 -7.67 -21.11
N VAL A 552 -26.99 -6.72 -21.17
CA VAL A 552 -25.70 -6.85 -21.88
C VAL A 552 -24.87 -8.01 -21.36
N VAL A 553 -25.07 -8.44 -20.11
CA VAL A 553 -24.34 -9.56 -19.51
C VAL A 553 -24.61 -10.91 -20.19
N ASN A 554 -25.71 -11.01 -20.94
CA ASN A 554 -26.04 -12.20 -21.72
C ASN A 554 -25.52 -12.14 -23.17
N ALA A 555 -24.96 -10.99 -23.58
CA ALA A 555 -24.41 -10.84 -24.92
C ALA A 555 -23.14 -11.68 -25.07
N ALA A 556 -22.97 -12.28 -26.25
CA ALA A 556 -21.75 -13.01 -26.56
C ALA A 556 -20.58 -12.03 -26.69
N PHE A 557 -19.45 -12.37 -26.08
CA PHE A 557 -18.22 -11.59 -26.23
C PHE A 557 -17.79 -11.55 -27.71
N PRO A 558 -17.38 -10.39 -28.25
CA PRO A 558 -17.04 -10.28 -29.66
C PRO A 558 -15.77 -11.06 -30.03
N VAL A 559 -15.78 -11.67 -31.22
CA VAL A 559 -14.69 -12.55 -31.68
C VAL A 559 -13.63 -11.75 -32.43
N TYR A 560 -12.36 -12.00 -32.10
CA TYR A 560 -11.24 -11.41 -32.82
C TYR A 560 -11.14 -11.92 -34.28
N ASP A 561 -11.04 -10.99 -35.23
CA ASP A 561 -10.75 -11.27 -36.64
C ASP A 561 -9.36 -10.72 -37.00
N GLU A 562 -8.41 -11.63 -37.18
CA GLU A 562 -7.02 -11.29 -37.52
C GLU A 562 -6.92 -10.47 -38.80
N SER A 563 -7.80 -10.69 -39.78
CA SER A 563 -7.77 -9.98 -41.06
C SER A 563 -7.96 -8.46 -40.92
N LYS A 564 -8.60 -8.02 -39.84
CA LYS A 564 -8.87 -6.59 -39.57
C LYS A 564 -7.70 -5.85 -38.96
N THR A 565 -6.69 -6.56 -38.46
CA THR A 565 -5.52 -5.96 -37.81
C THR A 565 -4.23 -6.11 -38.59
N VAL A 566 -4.27 -6.79 -39.74
CA VAL A 566 -3.13 -6.91 -40.65
C VAL A 566 -2.67 -5.51 -41.09
N GLU A 567 -1.44 -5.18 -40.73
CA GLU A 567 -0.77 -3.97 -41.18
C GLU A 567 -0.33 -4.17 -42.64
N ASN A 568 -0.96 -3.46 -43.59
CA ASN A 568 -0.59 -3.53 -45.02
C ASN A 568 0.69 -2.76 -45.34
N SER A 569 1.11 -1.86 -44.44
CA SER A 569 2.30 -1.03 -44.54
C SER A 569 3.01 -0.94 -43.18
N PHE A 570 4.31 -0.69 -43.21
CA PHE A 570 5.12 -0.43 -42.02
C PHE A 570 5.85 0.91 -42.20
N ASN A 571 5.76 1.78 -41.20
CA ASN A 571 6.43 3.07 -41.21
C ASN A 571 7.88 2.93 -40.71
N TYR A 572 8.82 2.70 -41.63
CA TYR A 572 10.22 2.47 -41.30
C TYR A 572 10.93 3.78 -40.90
N PRO A 573 11.56 3.84 -39.71
CA PRO A 573 12.53 4.88 -39.41
C PRO A 573 13.73 4.73 -40.34
N ILE A 574 14.08 5.80 -41.05
CA ILE A 574 15.21 5.84 -41.98
C ILE A 574 16.36 6.60 -41.32
N SER A 575 17.49 5.92 -41.17
CA SER A 575 18.68 6.45 -40.52
C SER A 575 19.87 6.52 -41.47
N PHE A 576 20.77 7.47 -41.23
CA PHE A 576 22.04 7.61 -41.95
C PHE A 576 23.19 7.63 -40.96
N ASN A 577 24.15 6.72 -41.11
CA ASN A 577 25.26 6.52 -40.17
C ASN A 577 24.78 6.45 -38.70
N GLY A 578 23.64 5.76 -38.47
CA GLY A 578 23.06 5.54 -37.15
C GLY A 578 22.19 6.68 -36.59
N LYS A 579 22.00 7.79 -37.31
CA LYS A 579 21.10 8.88 -36.90
C LYS A 579 19.80 8.88 -37.70
N MET A 580 18.65 8.78 -37.02
CA MET A 580 17.31 8.85 -37.63
C MET A 580 17.06 10.22 -38.26
N ARG A 581 16.50 10.22 -39.48
CA ARG A 581 16.27 11.43 -40.29
C ARG A 581 14.82 11.65 -40.66
N PHE A 582 14.10 10.60 -41.03
CA PHE A 582 12.69 10.64 -41.38
C PHE A 582 12.09 9.24 -41.26
N ASN A 583 10.77 9.14 -41.36
CA ASN A 583 10.07 7.86 -41.47
C ASN A 583 9.52 7.70 -42.89
N MET A 584 9.51 6.47 -43.42
CA MET A 584 8.97 6.14 -44.72
C MET A 584 7.99 4.97 -44.60
N GLU A 585 6.76 5.18 -45.04
CA GLU A 585 5.73 4.14 -45.06
C GLU A 585 5.90 3.25 -46.28
N LEU A 586 6.10 1.94 -46.06
CA LEU A 586 6.33 0.95 -47.11
C LEU A 586 5.42 -0.26 -46.93
N PRO A 587 4.82 -0.80 -48.00
CA PRO A 587 4.02 -2.03 -47.94
C PRO A 587 4.76 -3.21 -47.30
N VAL A 588 4.07 -3.97 -46.44
CA VAL A 588 4.67 -5.16 -45.79
C VAL A 588 4.91 -6.32 -46.76
N THR A 589 4.32 -6.25 -47.96
CA THR A 589 4.53 -7.20 -49.05
C THR A 589 5.86 -7.02 -49.76
N MET A 590 6.53 -5.87 -49.59
CA MET A 590 7.81 -5.61 -50.22
C MET A 590 8.91 -6.46 -49.60
N ASN A 591 9.74 -7.05 -50.44
CA ASN A 591 10.92 -7.79 -50.00
C ASN A 591 12.07 -6.84 -49.59
N ALA A 592 13.12 -7.39 -49.00
CA ALA A 592 14.24 -6.60 -48.48
C ALA A 592 14.95 -5.75 -49.55
N GLU A 593 15.00 -6.21 -50.81
CA GLU A 593 15.66 -5.51 -51.91
C GLU A 593 14.80 -4.35 -52.41
N GLU A 594 13.49 -4.57 -52.54
CA GLU A 594 12.50 -3.56 -52.90
C GLU A 594 12.46 -2.43 -51.86
N ILE A 595 12.49 -2.76 -50.57
CA ILE A 595 12.54 -1.77 -49.47
C ILE A 595 13.82 -0.94 -49.56
N GLN A 596 14.97 -1.59 -49.73
CA GLN A 596 16.25 -0.88 -49.83
C GLN A 596 16.28 0.06 -51.03
N ALA A 597 15.79 -0.40 -52.18
CA ALA A 597 15.69 0.42 -53.39
C ALA A 597 14.75 1.62 -53.21
N ALA A 598 13.58 1.41 -52.61
CA ALA A 598 12.61 2.47 -52.36
C ALA A 598 13.16 3.55 -51.42
N VAL A 599 13.86 3.15 -50.34
CA VAL A 599 14.46 4.10 -49.39
C VAL A 599 15.60 4.89 -50.04
N LEU A 600 16.41 4.27 -50.91
CA LEU A 600 17.47 4.97 -51.63
C LEU A 600 16.92 5.94 -52.70
N ALA A 601 15.76 5.62 -53.28
CA ALA A 601 15.07 6.46 -54.26
C ALA A 601 14.22 7.57 -53.63
N ALA A 602 14.05 7.58 -52.31
CA ALA A 602 13.24 8.57 -51.61
C ALA A 602 13.83 9.99 -51.77
N PRO A 603 13.03 11.00 -52.18
CA PRO A 603 13.50 12.38 -52.30
C PRO A 603 14.15 12.92 -51.01
N GLU A 604 13.65 12.52 -49.85
CA GLU A 604 14.13 12.90 -48.52
C GLU A 604 15.51 12.32 -48.19
N ALA A 605 15.88 11.20 -48.83
CA ALA A 605 17.18 10.56 -48.71
C ALA A 605 18.26 11.29 -49.53
N ALA A 606 17.88 11.97 -50.61
CA ALA A 606 18.80 12.56 -51.58
C ALA A 606 19.87 13.46 -50.92
N LYS A 607 19.45 14.38 -50.04
CA LYS A 607 20.36 15.32 -49.33
C LYS A 607 21.40 14.63 -48.43
N TRP A 608 21.16 13.38 -48.03
CA TRP A 608 22.07 12.63 -47.17
C TRP A 608 23.01 11.71 -47.97
N ILE A 609 22.64 11.41 -49.21
CA ILE A 609 23.38 10.57 -50.17
C ILE A 609 24.22 11.43 -51.13
N GLU A 610 23.78 12.65 -51.43
CA GLU A 610 24.45 13.55 -52.39
C GLU A 610 25.94 13.72 -52.07
N GLY A 611 26.79 13.45 -53.07
CA GLY A 611 28.24 13.54 -52.97
C GLY A 611 28.92 12.47 -52.11
N LYS A 612 28.20 11.42 -51.66
CA LYS A 612 28.73 10.34 -50.81
C LYS A 612 28.47 8.98 -51.44
N GLN A 613 29.37 8.02 -51.19
CA GLN A 613 29.15 6.65 -51.62
C GLN A 613 28.31 5.90 -50.58
N VAL A 614 27.23 5.26 -51.03
CA VAL A 614 26.48 4.31 -50.20
C VAL A 614 27.32 3.05 -50.06
N ARG A 615 27.85 2.80 -48.85
CA ARG A 615 28.71 1.64 -48.58
C ARG A 615 27.90 0.40 -48.23
N LYS A 616 26.80 0.58 -47.50
CA LYS A 616 25.94 -0.52 -47.04
C LYS A 616 24.56 0.01 -46.67
N VAL A 617 23.51 -0.76 -47.00
CA VAL A 617 22.17 -0.56 -46.43
C VAL A 617 21.91 -1.71 -45.45
N ILE A 618 21.51 -1.36 -44.23
CA ILE A 618 21.20 -2.32 -43.17
C ILE A 618 19.68 -2.25 -42.97
N TYR A 619 19.01 -3.31 -43.41
CA TYR A 619 17.59 -3.50 -43.20
C TYR A 619 17.37 -4.45 -42.02
N VAL A 620 16.56 -4.02 -41.05
CA VAL A 620 16.05 -4.87 -39.98
C VAL A 620 14.53 -4.93 -40.13
N PRO A 621 13.96 -6.10 -40.49
CA PRO A 621 12.53 -6.26 -40.73
C PRO A 621 11.67 -5.70 -39.59
N LYS A 622 10.63 -4.93 -39.96
CA LYS A 622 9.68 -4.29 -39.02
C LYS A 622 10.37 -3.51 -37.88
N LYS A 623 11.55 -2.95 -38.13
CA LYS A 623 12.29 -2.13 -37.15
C LYS A 623 12.88 -0.86 -37.74
N ILE A 624 13.84 -0.98 -38.66
CA ILE A 624 14.63 0.18 -39.11
C ILE A 624 15.34 -0.10 -40.45
N VAL A 625 15.59 0.96 -41.22
CA VAL A 625 16.52 0.96 -42.35
C VAL A 625 17.63 1.96 -42.05
N ASN A 626 18.89 1.52 -42.04
CA ASN A 626 20.05 2.38 -41.82
C ASN A 626 20.99 2.35 -43.02
N ILE A 627 21.23 3.53 -43.61
CA ILE A 627 22.11 3.72 -44.76
C ILE A 627 23.47 4.21 -44.27
N VAL A 628 24.51 3.43 -44.56
CA VAL A 628 25.90 3.80 -44.27
C VAL A 628 26.46 4.53 -45.49
N VAL A 629 26.74 5.83 -45.32
CA VAL A 629 27.29 6.70 -46.36
C VAL A 629 28.64 7.25 -45.95
N GLY A 630 29.58 7.35 -46.89
CA GLY A 630 30.86 8.03 -46.68
C GLY A 630 31.83 7.83 -47.82
#